data_AF-A0A6G7P5G5-F1
#
_entry.id   AF-A0A6G7P5G5-F1
#
_cell.length_a   1.000
_cell.length_b   1.000
_cell.length_c   1.000
_cell.angle_alpha   90.00
_cell.angle_beta   90.00
_cell.angle_gamma   90.00
#
_symmetry.space_group_name_H-M   'P 1'
#
loop_
_entity.id
_entity.type
_entity.pdbx_description
1 polymer ?
#
loop_
_entity_poly.entity_id
_entity_poly.type
_entity_poly.pdbx_seq_one_letter_code
_entity_poly.pdbx_strand_id
1 'polypeptide(L)'
;MRVPPASAPAGLASALRSLGVADPAPRERWEGDAWVADWDGDVHGHDVYVLVMGAREHPQSVRLMLDEFTFEDVRTEHVGELVRKALTGDARVTRRRALLSRQLVLEVRTGPVTYSASVSGACADDLSAWARPLATQ
;
A
#
# COMPACT_ATOMS: atom_id res chain seq x y z
N MET A 1 -0.38 14.66 25.29
CA MET A 1 -1.11 13.96 24.21
C MET A 1 -0.10 13.65 23.12
N ARG A 2 0.09 12.39 22.73
CA ARG A 2 1.18 11.95 21.85
C ARG A 2 0.64 11.81 20.43
N VAL A 3 1.28 12.48 19.47
CA VAL A 3 0.83 12.53 18.08
C VAL A 3 1.69 11.57 17.27
N PRO A 4 1.11 10.66 16.47
CA PRO A 4 1.83 9.88 15.47
C PRO A 4 2.61 10.81 14.52
N PRO A 5 3.67 10.35 13.83
CA PRO A 5 4.29 11.14 12.78
C PRO A 5 3.23 11.43 11.71
N ALA A 6 2.77 12.68 11.67
CA ALA A 6 1.61 13.10 10.90
C ALA A 6 1.75 12.90 9.37
N SER A 7 2.97 12.68 8.87
CA SER A 7 3.27 12.67 7.43
C SER A 7 2.72 11.46 6.69
N ALA A 8 2.78 10.24 7.24
CA ALA A 8 2.27 9.06 6.55
C ALA A 8 0.73 8.98 6.53
N PRO A 9 0.02 9.14 7.67
CA PRO A 9 -1.45 9.19 7.67
C PRO A 9 -2.00 10.33 6.82
N ALA A 10 -1.38 11.51 6.86
CA ALA A 10 -1.77 12.64 5.99
C ALA A 10 -1.49 12.35 4.51
N GLY A 11 -0.38 11.69 4.19
CA GLY A 11 -0.04 11.25 2.84
C GLY A 11 -1.08 10.26 2.28
N LEU A 12 -1.47 9.27 3.08
CA LEU A 12 -2.53 8.32 2.75
C LEU A 12 -3.87 9.04 2.52
N ALA A 13 -4.30 9.89 3.46
CA ALA A 13 -5.55 10.63 3.34
C ALA A 13 -5.59 11.54 2.10
N SER A 14 -4.45 12.16 1.76
CA SER A 14 -4.31 12.98 0.55
C SER A 14 -4.45 12.13 -0.72
N ALA A 15 -3.82 10.95 -0.76
CA ALA A 15 -3.93 10.03 -1.87
C ALA A 15 -5.38 9.55 -2.07
N LEU A 16 -6.05 9.08 -1.01
CA LEU A 16 -7.44 8.66 -1.06
C LEU A 16 -8.38 9.77 -1.55
N ARG A 17 -8.19 11.01 -1.05
CA ARG A 17 -8.95 12.17 -1.53
C ARG A 17 -8.72 12.43 -3.02
N SER A 18 -7.49 12.27 -3.51
CA SER A 18 -7.17 12.45 -4.94
C SER A 18 -7.82 11.39 -5.84
N LEU A 19 -8.19 10.23 -5.27
CA LEU A 19 -8.91 9.16 -5.94
C LEU A 19 -10.44 9.36 -5.90
N GLY A 20 -10.92 10.44 -5.27
CA GLY A 20 -12.35 10.74 -5.14
C GLY A 20 -13.05 10.04 -3.97
N VAL A 21 -12.30 9.48 -3.02
CA VAL A 21 -12.87 8.87 -1.81
C VAL A 21 -13.54 9.95 -0.96
N ALA A 22 -14.80 9.72 -0.60
CA ALA A 22 -15.62 10.66 0.17
C ALA A 22 -15.17 10.80 1.63
N ASP A 23 -14.82 9.68 2.27
CA ASP A 23 -14.25 9.66 3.62
C ASP A 23 -12.82 9.09 3.59
N PRO A 24 -11.81 9.93 3.33
CA PRO A 24 -10.43 9.49 3.16
C PRO A 24 -9.66 9.39 4.48
N ALA A 25 -10.31 9.51 5.64
CA ALA A 25 -9.63 9.63 6.94
C ALA A 25 -9.21 8.24 7.47
N PRO A 26 -7.90 7.97 7.65
CA PRO A 26 -7.46 6.73 8.28
C PRO A 26 -7.79 6.73 9.78
N ARG A 27 -8.10 5.55 10.31
CA ARG A 27 -8.22 5.31 11.75
C ARG A 27 -6.83 5.14 12.34
N GLU A 28 -6.43 6.06 13.22
CA GLU A 28 -5.11 6.05 13.85
C GLU A 28 -5.16 5.45 15.27
N ARG A 29 -4.17 4.62 15.61
CA ARG A 29 -4.01 4.07 16.97
C ARG A 29 -2.55 3.75 17.31
N TRP A 30 -2.26 3.65 18.60
CA TRP A 30 -0.99 3.14 19.11
C TRP A 30 -1.11 1.64 19.40
N GLU A 31 -0.09 0.87 19.06
CA GLU A 31 0.06 -0.56 19.34
C GLU A 31 1.45 -0.82 19.96
N GLY A 32 1.53 -0.76 21.30
CA GLY A 32 2.81 -0.84 22.01
C GLY A 32 3.75 0.32 21.64
N ASP A 33 4.92 -0.03 21.07
CA ASP A 33 5.91 0.93 20.57
C ASP A 33 5.75 1.22 19.07
N ALA A 34 4.68 0.74 18.43
CA ALA A 34 4.31 1.06 17.06
C ALA A 34 3.07 1.96 17.01
N TRP A 35 2.91 2.68 15.90
CA TRP A 35 1.66 3.34 15.55
C TRP A 35 1.11 2.73 14.27
N VAL A 36 -0.20 2.77 14.14
CA VAL A 36 -0.95 2.21 13.03
C VAL A 36 -1.94 3.24 12.51
N ALA A 37 -2.07 3.31 11.19
CA ALA A 37 -3.14 4.02 10.49
C ALA A 37 -3.74 3.09 9.43
N ASP A 38 -5.02 2.75 9.56
CA ASP A 38 -5.72 1.90 8.59
C ASP A 38 -6.93 2.59 7.97
N TRP A 39 -7.26 2.19 6.76
CA TRP A 39 -8.42 2.64 6.02
C TRP A 39 -8.98 1.48 5.19
N ASP A 40 -10.30 1.35 5.16
CA ASP A 40 -11.03 0.44 4.28
C ASP A 40 -12.13 1.21 3.56
N GLY A 41 -12.41 0.84 2.31
CA GLY A 41 -13.53 1.40 1.58
C GLY A 41 -13.43 1.21 0.07
N ASP A 42 -14.36 1.86 -0.64
CA ASP A 42 -14.43 1.78 -2.10
C ASP A 42 -13.50 2.78 -2.78
N VAL A 43 -12.69 2.29 -3.71
CA VAL A 43 -11.93 3.08 -4.68
C VAL A 43 -12.30 2.63 -6.08
N HIS A 44 -12.96 3.49 -6.84
CA HIS A 44 -13.36 3.23 -8.24
C HIS A 44 -14.19 1.94 -8.42
N GLY A 45 -15.04 1.57 -7.44
CA GLY A 45 -15.84 0.35 -7.50
C GLY A 45 -15.13 -0.91 -6.98
N HIS A 46 -13.98 -0.75 -6.34
CA HIS A 46 -13.21 -1.83 -5.73
C HIS A 46 -13.11 -1.61 -4.22
N ASP A 47 -13.45 -2.64 -3.44
CA ASP A 47 -13.16 -2.68 -2.01
C ASP A 47 -11.64 -2.82 -1.82
N VAL A 48 -11.05 -1.92 -1.03
CA VAL A 48 -9.60 -1.80 -0.83
C VAL A 48 -9.33 -1.57 0.66
N TYR A 49 -8.41 -2.35 1.21
CA TYR A 49 -7.85 -2.14 2.53
C TYR A 49 -6.42 -1.61 2.46
N VAL A 50 -6.14 -0.58 3.26
CA VAL A 50 -4.80 0.00 3.41
C VAL A 50 -4.44 0.04 4.89
N LEU A 51 -3.24 -0.45 5.23
CA LEU A 51 -2.69 -0.39 6.57
C LEU A 51 -1.26 0.18 6.51
N VAL A 52 -1.01 1.23 7.27
CA VAL A 52 0.32 1.81 7.48
C VAL A 52 0.73 1.53 8.92
N MET A 53 1.92 0.96 9.10
CA MET A 53 2.50 0.69 10.41
C MET A 53 3.90 1.29 10.49
N GLY A 54 4.14 2.12 11.48
CA GLY A 54 5.46 2.71 11.73
C GLY A 54 5.97 2.36 13.13
N ALA A 55 7.26 2.03 13.21
CA ALA A 55 7.93 1.86 14.50
C ALA A 55 8.34 3.22 15.07
N ARG A 56 8.21 3.38 16.39
CA ARG A 56 8.64 4.60 17.09
C ARG A 56 10.10 4.99 16.81
N GLU A 57 10.99 3.99 16.83
CA GLU A 57 12.45 4.20 16.66
C GLU A 57 12.86 4.43 15.20
N HIS A 58 11.94 4.25 14.23
CA HIS A 58 12.20 4.41 12.81
C HIS A 58 11.15 5.32 12.13
N PRO A 59 11.05 6.60 12.51
CA PRO A 59 9.96 7.48 12.10
C PRO A 59 9.93 7.85 10.61
N GLN A 60 10.98 7.50 9.86
CA GLN A 60 11.10 7.79 8.43
C GLN A 60 10.71 6.61 7.54
N SER A 61 10.48 5.42 8.11
CA SER A 61 10.19 4.18 7.40
C SER A 61 8.94 3.52 7.97
N VAL A 62 8.09 3.01 7.10
CA VAL A 62 6.85 2.32 7.48
C VAL A 62 6.71 1.02 6.69
N ARG A 63 5.98 0.08 7.28
CA ARG A 63 5.37 -1.02 6.54
C ARG A 63 4.03 -0.53 5.99
N LEU A 64 3.77 -0.79 4.72
CA LEU A 64 2.50 -0.49 4.06
C LEU A 64 1.91 -1.79 3.55
N MET A 65 0.69 -2.11 3.96
CA MET A 65 -0.09 -3.19 3.38
C MET A 65 -1.23 -2.59 2.54
N LEU A 66 -1.37 -3.08 1.32
CA LEU A 66 -2.44 -2.74 0.38
C LEU A 66 -3.09 -4.07 -0.03
N ASP A 67 -4.23 -4.37 0.58
CA ASP A 67 -4.85 -5.69 0.59
C ASP A 67 -3.84 -6.82 0.87
N GLU A 68 -3.59 -7.70 -0.09
CA GLU A 68 -2.65 -8.81 0.03
C GLU A 68 -1.17 -8.39 -0.06
N PHE A 69 -0.86 -7.18 -0.56
CA PHE A 69 0.50 -6.73 -0.84
C PHE A 69 1.10 -5.97 0.34
N THR A 70 2.11 -6.56 0.98
CA THR A 70 2.90 -5.90 2.03
C THR A 70 4.23 -5.38 1.47
N PHE A 71 4.40 -4.07 1.50
CA PHE A 71 5.64 -3.35 1.23
C PHE A 71 6.37 -3.07 2.53
N GLU A 72 7.62 -3.52 2.60
CA GLU A 72 8.54 -3.20 3.69
C GLU A 72 9.35 -1.94 3.37
N ASP A 73 9.81 -1.26 4.42
CA ASP A 73 10.72 -0.12 4.34
C ASP A 73 10.28 1.03 3.41
N VAL A 74 8.98 1.33 3.39
CA VAL A 74 8.43 2.45 2.63
C VAL A 74 8.79 3.76 3.33
N ARG A 75 9.39 4.70 2.60
CA ARG A 75 9.64 6.04 3.14
C ARG A 75 8.31 6.70 3.46
N THR A 76 8.21 7.30 4.64
CA THR A 76 6.96 7.85 5.16
C THR A 76 6.33 8.87 4.20
N GLU A 77 7.16 9.67 3.53
CA GLU A 77 6.77 10.65 2.52
C GLU A 77 6.33 10.04 1.17
N HIS A 78 6.65 8.79 0.89
CA HIS A 78 6.26 8.10 -0.35
C HIS A 78 4.92 7.37 -0.24
N VAL A 79 4.36 7.21 0.97
CA VAL A 79 3.11 6.45 1.21
C VAL A 79 1.99 6.90 0.29
N GLY A 80 1.72 8.21 0.22
CA GLY A 80 0.64 8.74 -0.61
C GLY A 80 0.84 8.50 -2.11
N GLU A 81 2.06 8.72 -2.61
CA GLU A 81 2.36 8.48 -4.03
C GLU A 81 2.28 7.00 -4.39
N LEU A 82 2.77 6.12 -3.51
CA LEU A 82 2.72 4.66 -3.69
C LEU A 82 1.28 4.18 -3.80
N VAL A 83 0.43 4.54 -2.82
CA VAL A 83 -1.00 4.15 -2.80
C VAL A 83 -1.73 4.69 -4.02
N ARG A 84 -1.54 5.98 -4.34
CA ARG A 84 -2.18 6.59 -5.52
C ARG A 84 -1.80 5.84 -6.79
N LYS A 85 -0.50 5.60 -7.02
CA LYS A 85 -0.02 4.94 -8.25
C LYS A 85 -0.49 3.49 -8.38
N ALA A 86 -0.53 2.75 -7.28
CA ALA A 86 -1.06 1.40 -7.28
C ALA A 86 -2.53 1.38 -7.73
N LEU A 87 -3.35 2.29 -7.18
CA LEU A 87 -4.79 2.33 -7.42
C LEU A 87 -5.22 3.07 -8.71
N THR A 88 -4.36 3.91 -9.31
CA THR A 88 -4.62 4.52 -10.63
C THR A 88 -4.05 3.71 -11.80
N GLY A 89 -3.38 2.59 -11.54
CA GLY A 89 -2.78 1.77 -12.58
C GLY A 89 -1.38 2.20 -13.06
N ASP A 90 -0.74 3.15 -12.37
CA ASP A 90 0.67 3.53 -12.59
C ASP A 90 1.63 2.56 -11.86
N ALA A 91 1.33 1.27 -11.94
CA ALA A 91 2.02 0.17 -11.30
C ALA A 91 1.93 -1.07 -12.20
N ARG A 92 2.72 -2.10 -11.89
CA ARG A 92 2.67 -3.37 -12.63
C ARG A 92 2.77 -4.56 -11.72
N VAL A 93 2.03 -5.62 -12.04
CA VAL A 93 2.18 -6.93 -11.42
C VAL A 93 2.87 -7.86 -12.42
N THR A 94 4.01 -8.41 -12.01
CA THR A 94 4.76 -9.39 -12.79
C THR A 94 4.76 -10.75 -12.12
N ARG A 95 4.74 -11.82 -12.92
CA ARG A 95 4.87 -13.18 -12.39
C ARG A 95 6.35 -13.51 -12.20
N ARG A 96 6.71 -13.98 -11.01
CA ARG A 96 8.05 -14.50 -10.72
C ARG A 96 7.97 -15.93 -10.21
N ARG A 97 9.00 -16.73 -10.53
CA ARG A 97 9.16 -18.08 -9.98
C ARG A 97 10.18 -18.00 -8.85
N ALA A 98 9.76 -18.38 -7.65
CA ALA A 98 10.61 -18.42 -6.47
C ALA A 98 10.72 -19.88 -5.99
N LEU A 99 11.85 -20.52 -6.32
CA LEU A 99 12.13 -21.93 -6.04
C LEU A 99 10.99 -22.86 -6.52
N LEU A 100 10.15 -23.32 -5.58
CA LEU A 100 9.02 -24.23 -5.79
C LEU A 100 7.66 -23.51 -5.90
N SER A 101 7.61 -22.20 -5.72
CA SER A 101 6.39 -21.40 -5.69
C SER A 101 6.31 -20.40 -6.85
N ARG A 102 5.08 -20.02 -7.21
CA ARG A 102 4.82 -18.90 -8.10
C ARG A 102 4.40 -17.71 -7.25
N GLN A 103 4.95 -16.56 -7.58
CA GLN A 103 4.68 -15.30 -6.91
C GLN A 103 4.20 -14.26 -7.93
N LEU A 104 3.31 -13.41 -7.49
CA LEU A 104 2.91 -12.20 -8.19
C LEU A 104 3.55 -11.03 -7.46
N VAL A 105 4.32 -10.22 -8.19
CA VAL A 105 5.10 -9.11 -7.62
C VAL A 105 4.54 -7.80 -8.16
N LEU A 106 3.93 -7.02 -7.27
CA LEU A 106 3.51 -5.65 -7.52
C LEU A 106 4.72 -4.74 -7.38
N GLU A 107 5.04 -4.01 -8.44
CA GLU A 107 6.09 -2.99 -8.47
C GLU A 107 5.48 -1.61 -8.67
N VAL A 108 5.83 -0.68 -7.77
CA VAL A 108 5.35 0.71 -7.79
C VAL A 108 6.56 1.63 -7.71
N ARG A 109 6.67 2.59 -8.63
CA ARG A 109 7.78 3.55 -8.66
C ARG A 109 7.34 4.90 -8.10
N THR A 110 7.99 5.37 -7.04
CA THR A 110 7.80 6.70 -6.43
C THR A 110 9.08 7.52 -6.56
N GLY A 111 9.08 8.52 -7.44
CA GLY A 111 10.30 9.23 -7.84
C GLY A 111 11.43 8.28 -8.34
N PRO A 112 12.63 8.30 -7.73
CA PRO A 112 13.74 7.42 -8.09
C PRO A 112 13.65 6.02 -7.46
N VAL A 113 12.74 5.80 -6.50
CA VAL A 113 12.64 4.54 -5.74
C VAL A 113 11.58 3.63 -6.35
N THR A 114 11.88 2.34 -6.42
CA THR A 114 10.89 1.30 -6.75
C THR A 114 10.64 0.45 -5.53
N TYR A 115 9.38 0.39 -5.10
CA TYR A 115 8.91 -0.50 -4.07
C TYR A 115 8.31 -1.76 -4.70
N SER A 116 8.48 -2.89 -4.03
CA SER A 116 7.90 -4.15 -4.48
C SER A 116 7.30 -4.93 -3.31
N ALA A 117 6.14 -5.51 -3.55
CA ALA A 117 5.48 -6.44 -2.65
C ALA A 117 5.12 -7.71 -3.42
N SER A 118 5.23 -8.87 -2.78
CA SER A 118 4.97 -10.16 -3.42
C SER A 118 3.91 -10.95 -2.67
N VAL A 119 3.02 -11.57 -3.42
CA VAL A 119 2.01 -12.50 -2.91
C VAL A 119 2.18 -13.86 -3.55
N SER A 120 1.78 -14.90 -2.84
CA SER A 120 1.70 -16.24 -3.42
C SER A 120 0.52 -16.28 -4.39
N GLY A 121 0.74 -16.74 -5.61
CA GLY A 121 -0.28 -16.71 -6.65
C GLY A 121 0.26 -17.26 -7.97
N ALA A 122 -0.60 -17.94 -8.72
CA ALA A 122 -0.24 -18.51 -10.02
C ALA A 122 -0.73 -17.64 -11.18
N CYS A 123 -1.80 -16.87 -11.00
CA CYS A 123 -2.42 -16.07 -12.06
C CYS A 123 -3.13 -14.81 -11.53
N ALA A 124 -3.52 -13.91 -12.44
CA ALA A 124 -4.13 -12.64 -12.09
C ALA A 124 -5.46 -12.80 -11.33
N ASP A 125 -6.17 -13.92 -11.52
CA ASP A 125 -7.44 -14.18 -10.82
C ASP A 125 -7.27 -14.39 -9.32
N ASP A 126 -6.04 -14.71 -8.87
CA ASP A 126 -5.67 -14.82 -7.45
C ASP A 126 -5.54 -13.45 -6.77
N LEU A 127 -5.57 -12.34 -7.53
CA LEU A 127 -5.43 -10.98 -7.02
C LEU A 127 -6.78 -10.34 -6.69
N SER A 128 -6.73 -9.36 -5.79
CA SER A 128 -7.81 -8.40 -5.55
C SER A 128 -8.23 -7.71 -6.85
N ALA A 129 -9.53 -7.40 -6.97
CA ALA A 129 -10.15 -6.96 -8.22
C ALA A 129 -9.45 -5.75 -8.86
N TRP A 130 -8.99 -4.79 -8.04
CA TRP A 130 -8.27 -3.61 -8.49
C TRP A 130 -6.87 -3.92 -9.06
N ALA A 131 -6.23 -5.01 -8.60
CA ALA A 131 -4.87 -5.38 -8.97
C ALA A 131 -4.80 -6.25 -10.23
N ARG A 132 -5.90 -6.94 -10.58
CA ARG A 132 -5.96 -7.82 -11.77
C ARG A 132 -5.58 -7.10 -13.08
N PRO A 133 -6.08 -5.87 -13.35
CA PRO A 133 -5.71 -5.14 -14.56
C PRO A 133 -4.22 -4.78 -14.64
N LEU A 134 -3.48 -4.81 -13.53
CA LEU A 134 -2.05 -4.53 -13.47
C LEU A 134 -1.19 -5.73 -13.87
N ALA A 135 -1.77 -6.92 -13.92
CA ALA A 135 -1.06 -8.14 -14.25
C ALA A 135 -0.72 -8.17 -15.75
N THR A 136 0.56 -8.05 -16.05
CA THR A 136 1.06 -8.27 -17.41
C THR A 136 1.20 -9.78 -17.66
N GLN A 137 0.74 -10.25 -18.82
CA GLN A 137 0.89 -11.65 -19.24
C GLN A 137 2.36 -12.07 -19.38
#